data_AF-A0A920V7M6-F1
#
_entry.id   AF-A0A920V7M6-F1
#
_cell.length_a   1.000
_cell.length_b   1.000
_cell.length_c   1.000
_cell.angle_alpha   90.00
_cell.angle_beta   90.00
_cell.angle_gamma   90.00
#
_symmetry.space_group_name_H-M   'P 1'
#
loop_
_entity.id
_entity.type
_entity.pdbx_description
1 polymer ?
#
loop_
_entity_poly.entity_id
_entity_poly.type
_entity_poly.pdbx_seq_one_letter_code
_entity_poly.pdbx_strand_id
1 'polypeptide(L)'
;MNSLLTIESVLKPIKKSLGEEDYPEPLEILLRDLSEESNLQPHGYLGMRQNIISRLKVRADLNEIVTNKSLPPPAAPVIVSGLPRSGTTFLFDLLDADSNQRSPLTWEIFNPLPLAKNEATKKEEY
;
A
#
# COMPACT_ATOMS: atom_id res chain seq x y z
N MET A 1 14.93 17.06 15.08
CA MET A 1 13.92 16.63 14.09
C MET A 1 14.30 15.31 13.42
N ASN A 2 15.60 15.03 13.18
CA ASN A 2 16.08 13.75 12.61
C ASN A 2 15.62 12.47 13.35
N SER A 3 15.32 12.53 14.65
CA SER A 3 14.82 11.36 15.41
C SER A 3 13.43 10.86 14.99
N LEU A 4 12.67 11.65 14.20
CA LEU A 4 11.34 11.26 13.75
C LEU A 4 11.37 10.33 12.53
N LEU A 5 12.40 10.42 11.69
CA LEU A 5 12.54 9.66 10.44
C LEU A 5 13.72 8.69 10.53
N THR A 6 13.68 7.80 11.53
CA THR A 6 14.62 6.67 11.63
C THR A 6 13.84 5.36 11.56
N ILE A 7 14.50 4.27 11.15
CA ILE A 7 13.91 2.93 11.09
C ILE A 7 13.27 2.58 12.43
N GLU A 8 14.01 2.73 13.53
CA GLU A 8 13.51 2.46 14.88
C GLU A 8 12.24 3.27 15.21
N SER A 9 12.22 4.55 14.84
CA SER A 9 11.10 5.45 15.11
C SER A 9 9.82 5.06 14.37
N VAL A 10 9.94 4.62 13.11
CA VAL A 10 8.79 4.23 12.28
C VAL A 10 8.36 2.78 12.50
N LEU A 11 9.27 1.90 12.93
CA LEU A 11 8.97 0.50 13.25
C LEU A 11 8.42 0.30 14.67
N LYS A 12 8.79 1.15 15.65
CA LYS A 12 8.26 1.09 17.04
C LYS A 12 6.73 0.90 17.16
N PRO A 13 5.87 1.61 16.40
CA PRO A 13 4.43 1.42 16.46
C PRO A 13 3.90 0.17 15.74
N ILE A 14 4.73 -0.55 14.98
CA ILE A 14 4.35 -1.76 14.26
C ILE A 14 4.50 -2.95 15.21
N LYS A 15 3.43 -3.74 15.37
CA LYS A 15 3.36 -4.86 16.34
C LYS A 15 3.28 -6.23 15.69
N LYS A 16 2.94 -6.28 14.41
CA LYS A 16 2.78 -7.50 13.62
C LYS A 16 3.98 -7.67 12.67
N SER A 17 4.19 -8.89 12.19
CA SER A 17 5.24 -9.18 11.21
C SER A 17 4.96 -8.45 9.89
N LEU A 18 5.99 -7.79 9.35
CA LEU A 18 5.96 -7.14 8.04
C LEU A 18 6.19 -8.13 6.88
N GLY A 19 6.33 -9.42 7.16
CA GLY A 19 6.62 -10.45 6.18
C GLY A 19 8.12 -10.54 5.92
N GLU A 20 8.48 -10.64 4.64
CA GLU A 20 9.86 -10.73 4.17
C GLU A 20 10.70 -9.50 4.57
N GLU A 21 12.01 -9.68 4.71
CA GLU A 21 12.98 -8.63 5.07
C GLU A 21 13.49 -7.85 3.84
N ASP A 22 12.65 -7.64 2.84
CA ASP A 22 12.95 -6.83 1.63
C ASP A 22 12.75 -5.31 1.87
N TYR A 23 12.00 -4.94 2.90
CA TYR A 23 11.65 -3.55 3.20
C TYR A 23 12.72 -2.71 3.92
N PRO A 24 13.65 -3.23 4.74
CA PRO A 24 14.53 -2.39 5.55
C PRO A 24 15.43 -1.47 4.73
N GLU A 25 16.11 -2.00 3.70
CA GLU A 25 17.00 -1.24 2.82
C GLU A 25 16.28 -0.08 2.11
N PRO A 26 15.19 -0.30 1.33
CA PRO A 26 14.51 0.81 0.66
C PRO A 26 13.88 1.81 1.64
N LEU A 27 13.46 1.34 2.82
CA LEU A 27 12.96 2.22 3.88
C LEU A 27 14.07 3.11 4.45
N GLU A 28 15.27 2.58 4.66
CA GLU A 28 16.41 3.34 5.13
C GLU A 28 16.80 4.46 4.16
N ILE A 29 16.88 4.14 2.86
CA ILE A 29 17.16 5.09 1.79
C ILE A 29 16.13 6.21 1.80
N LEU A 30 14.83 5.87 1.80
CA LEU A 30 13.75 6.86 1.83
C LEU A 30 13.84 7.77 3.07
N LEU A 31 14.08 7.19 4.25
CA LEU A 31 14.15 7.95 5.49
C LEU A 31 15.36 8.89 5.51
N ARG A 32 16.52 8.43 5.04
CA ARG A 32 17.74 9.23 4.91
C ARG A 32 17.49 10.43 4.00
N ASP A 33 17.01 10.20 2.78
CA ASP A 33 16.75 11.25 1.78
C ASP A 33 15.72 12.27 2.31
N LEU A 34 14.67 11.80 2.99
CA LEU A 34 13.71 12.68 3.64
C LEU A 34 14.33 13.49 4.79
N SER A 35 15.29 12.93 5.53
CA SER A 35 15.92 13.62 6.66
C SER A 35 17.02 14.59 6.27
N GLU A 36 17.71 14.34 5.16
CA GLU A 36 18.94 15.06 4.79
C GLU A 36 18.76 15.96 3.55
N GLU A 37 17.95 15.54 2.57
CA GLU A 37 17.94 16.17 1.24
C GLU A 37 16.63 16.87 0.90
N SER A 38 15.53 16.50 1.55
CA SER A 38 14.17 16.89 1.12
C SER A 38 13.74 18.34 1.42
N ASN A 39 14.55 19.11 2.17
CA ASN A 39 14.23 20.46 2.65
C ASN A 39 12.79 20.62 3.21
N LEU A 40 12.29 19.58 3.88
CA LEU A 40 10.92 19.58 4.40
C LEU A 40 10.75 20.62 5.51
N GLN A 41 9.56 21.24 5.53
CA GLN A 41 9.10 22.01 6.68
C GLN A 41 8.78 21.07 7.86
N PRO A 42 8.80 21.53 9.12
CA PRO A 42 8.50 20.69 10.29
C PRO A 42 7.21 19.86 10.20
N HIS A 43 6.13 20.43 9.63
CA HIS A 43 4.88 19.71 9.42
C HIS A 43 4.99 18.61 8.33
N GLY A 44 5.85 18.82 7.33
CA GLY A 44 6.15 17.84 6.29
C GLY A 44 6.80 16.58 6.86
N TYR A 45 7.75 16.74 7.79
CA TYR A 45 8.34 15.61 8.53
C TYR A 45 7.29 14.76 9.25
N LEU A 46 6.36 15.42 9.95
CA LEU A 46 5.30 14.73 10.69
C LEU A 46 4.34 14.00 9.74
N GLY A 47 3.92 14.66 8.66
CA GLY A 47 3.06 14.07 7.64
C GLY A 47 3.70 12.86 6.96
N MET A 48 4.98 12.96 6.59
CA MET A 48 5.68 11.86 5.94
C MET A 48 5.89 10.67 6.88
N ARG A 49 6.27 10.94 8.13
CA ARG A 49 6.36 9.92 9.17
C ARG A 49 5.05 9.17 9.35
N GLN A 50 3.94 9.90 9.47
CA GLN A 50 2.62 9.30 9.66
C GLN A 50 2.20 8.46 8.45
N ASN A 51 2.47 8.95 7.24
CA ASN A 51 2.26 8.18 6.02
C ASN A 51 3.05 6.88 6.05
N ILE A 52 4.38 6.93 6.25
CA ILE A 52 5.24 5.74 6.29
C ILE A 52 4.73 4.71 7.31
N ILE A 53 4.43 5.14 8.54
CA ILE A 53 3.86 4.26 9.57
C ILE A 53 2.53 3.64 9.11
N SER A 54 1.67 4.41 8.45
CA SER A 54 0.40 3.92 7.92
C SER A 54 0.61 2.83 6.87
N ARG A 55 1.55 3.02 5.93
CA ARG A 55 1.88 2.01 4.90
C ARG A 55 2.44 0.73 5.55
N LEU A 56 3.33 0.87 6.53
CA LEU A 56 3.90 -0.28 7.24
C LEU A 56 2.84 -1.07 8.02
N LYS A 57 1.87 -0.39 8.66
CA LYS A 57 0.74 -1.07 9.32
C LYS A 57 -0.09 -1.88 8.33
N VAL A 58 -0.47 -1.27 7.20
CA VAL A 58 -1.21 -1.95 6.14
C VAL A 58 -0.44 -3.18 5.63
N ARG A 59 0.87 -3.06 5.41
CA ARG A 59 1.72 -4.21 5.03
C ARG A 59 1.68 -5.32 6.08
N ALA A 60 1.81 -4.99 7.36
CA ALA A 60 1.80 -5.98 8.42
C ALA A 60 0.43 -6.68 8.56
N ASP A 61 -0.66 -5.93 8.40
CA ASP A 61 -2.01 -6.47 8.40
C ASP A 61 -2.28 -7.37 7.18
N LEU A 62 -1.81 -6.97 5.99
CA LEU A 62 -1.91 -7.79 4.78
C LEU A 62 -1.09 -9.08 4.91
N ASN A 63 0.12 -9.01 5.46
CA ASN A 63 0.96 -10.18 5.70
C ASN A 63 0.27 -11.20 6.62
N GLU A 64 -0.35 -10.73 7.70
CA GLU A 64 -1.14 -11.57 8.60
C GLU A 64 -2.32 -12.24 7.88
N ILE A 65 -3.04 -11.51 7.02
CA ILE A 65 -4.16 -12.06 6.25
C ILE A 65 -3.69 -13.14 5.28
N VAL A 66 -2.65 -12.85 4.48
CA VAL A 66 -2.13 -13.77 3.46
C VAL A 66 -1.50 -15.02 4.10
N THR A 67 -0.90 -14.88 5.27
CA THR A 67 -0.34 -16.03 6.02
C THR A 67 -1.43 -16.92 6.62
N ASN A 68 -2.55 -16.34 7.05
CA ASN A 68 -3.60 -17.07 7.79
C ASN A 68 -4.79 -17.51 6.93
N LYS A 69 -4.90 -17.04 5.68
CA LYS A 69 -6.00 -17.39 4.78
C LYS A 69 -5.47 -17.99 3.48
N SER A 70 -6.11 -19.08 3.05
CA SER A 70 -5.95 -19.57 1.68
C SER A 70 -6.70 -18.63 0.74
N LEU A 71 -5.97 -17.85 -0.05
CA LEU A 71 -6.54 -16.97 -1.05
C LEU A 71 -6.59 -17.69 -2.41
N PRO A 72 -7.61 -17.44 -3.25
CA PRO A 72 -7.63 -17.99 -4.59
C PRO A 72 -6.45 -17.45 -5.41
N PRO A 73 -5.96 -18.22 -6.40
CA PRO A 73 -4.93 -17.72 -7.31
C PRO A 73 -5.43 -16.46 -8.03
N PRO A 74 -4.56 -15.47 -8.26
CA PRO A 74 -4.94 -14.27 -8.99
C PRO A 74 -5.32 -14.62 -10.45
N ALA A 75 -6.31 -13.90 -10.98
CA ALA A 75 -6.64 -13.96 -12.41
C ALA A 75 -5.48 -13.41 -13.26
N ALA A 76 -5.46 -13.73 -14.55
CA ALA A 76 -4.48 -13.17 -15.48
C ALA A 76 -4.66 -11.63 -15.58
N PRO A 77 -3.66 -10.82 -15.15
CA PRO A 77 -3.86 -9.38 -15.03
C PRO A 77 -3.60 -8.67 -16.37
N VAL A 78 -4.33 -7.58 -16.60
CA VAL A 78 -4.00 -6.56 -17.59
C VAL A 78 -3.30 -5.41 -16.88
N ILE A 79 -2.07 -5.07 -17.28
CA ILE A 79 -1.29 -4.00 -16.67
C ILE A 79 -1.27 -2.79 -17.61
N VAL A 80 -1.82 -1.67 -17.15
CA VAL A 80 -1.74 -0.38 -17.84
C VAL A 80 -0.54 0.40 -17.31
N SER A 81 0.36 0.80 -18.20
CA SER A 81 1.56 1.59 -17.90
C SER A 81 1.71 2.74 -18.88
N GLY A 82 2.25 3.86 -18.43
CA GLY A 82 2.47 5.07 -19.22
C GLY A 82 2.98 6.22 -18.38
N LEU A 83 3.44 7.28 -19.04
CA LEU A 83 3.84 8.51 -18.35
C LEU A 83 2.65 9.16 -17.66
N PRO A 84 2.88 9.95 -16.59
CA PRO A 84 1.84 10.82 -16.05
C PRO A 84 1.22 11.64 -17.18
N ARG A 85 -0.12 11.70 -17.20
CA ARG A 85 -0.91 12.45 -18.21
C ARG A 85 -0.90 11.86 -19.64
N SER A 86 -0.57 10.58 -19.83
CA SER A 86 -0.66 9.91 -21.15
C SER A 86 -2.02 9.28 -21.47
N GLY A 87 -3.07 9.60 -20.71
CA GLY A 87 -4.41 9.01 -20.89
C GLY A 87 -4.64 7.67 -20.20
N THR A 88 -3.72 7.21 -19.34
CA THR A 88 -3.87 5.94 -18.60
C THR A 88 -5.12 5.91 -17.72
N THR A 89 -5.50 7.03 -17.10
CA THR A 89 -6.76 7.13 -16.33
C THR A 89 -7.99 6.80 -17.18
N PHE A 90 -8.09 7.38 -18.39
CA PHE A 90 -9.19 7.10 -19.29
C PHE A 90 -9.22 5.63 -19.74
N LEU A 91 -8.04 5.03 -19.98
CA LEU A 91 -7.94 3.62 -20.31
C LEU A 91 -8.37 2.72 -19.13
N PHE A 92 -8.00 3.06 -17.89
CA PHE A 92 -8.48 2.36 -16.70
C PHE A 92 -10.01 2.40 -16.59
N ASP A 93 -10.62 3.57 -16.80
CA ASP A 93 -12.07 3.72 -16.75
C ASP A 93 -12.78 2.91 -17.85
N LEU A 94 -12.17 2.82 -19.04
CA LEU A 94 -12.71 2.01 -20.15
C LEU A 94 -12.67 0.51 -19.85
N LEU A 95 -11.58 0.02 -19.23
CA LEU A 95 -11.44 -1.38 -18.84
C LEU A 95 -12.40 -1.76 -17.70
N ASP A 96 -12.63 -0.85 -16.74
CA ASP A 96 -13.58 -1.08 -15.64
C ASP A 96 -15.04 -1.18 -16.10
N ALA A 97 -15.36 -0.70 -17.30
CA ALA A 97 -16.70 -0.83 -17.89
C ALA A 97 -17.04 -2.28 -18.32
N ASP A 98 -16.05 -3.16 -18.49
CA ASP A 98 -16.28 -4.58 -18.80
C ASP A 98 -16.57 -5.36 -17.51
N SER A 99 -17.77 -5.92 -17.39
CA SER A 99 -18.18 -6.73 -16.24
C SER A 99 -17.37 -8.02 -16.04
N ASN A 100 -16.62 -8.46 -17.05
CA ASN A 100 -15.70 -9.60 -16.94
C ASN A 100 -14.33 -9.21 -16.37
N GLN A 101 -14.07 -7.92 -16.21
CA GLN A 101 -12.85 -7.37 -15.62
C GLN A 101 -13.16 -6.76 -14.26
N ARG A 102 -12.10 -6.60 -13.46
CA ARG A 102 -12.19 -5.94 -12.16
C ARG A 102 -11.00 -4.99 -12.01
N SER A 103 -11.23 -3.69 -12.12
CA SER A 103 -10.19 -2.69 -11.86
C SER A 103 -10.16 -2.31 -10.38
N PRO A 104 -9.01 -2.19 -9.72
CA PRO A 104 -8.97 -1.75 -8.33
C PRO A 104 -9.60 -0.35 -8.21
N LEU A 105 -10.58 -0.20 -7.33
CA LEU A 105 -11.19 1.10 -7.07
C LEU A 105 -10.18 1.96 -6.32
N THR A 106 -10.17 3.26 -6.61
CA THR A 106 -9.28 4.22 -5.96
C THR A 106 -9.28 4.09 -4.44
N TRP A 107 -10.45 3.86 -3.82
CA TRP A 107 -10.54 3.69 -2.37
C TRP A 107 -9.89 2.38 -1.86
N GLU A 108 -9.95 1.28 -2.63
CA GLU A 108 -9.32 0.00 -2.28
C GLU A 108 -7.80 0.11 -2.31
N ILE A 109 -7.26 0.93 -3.22
CA ILE A 109 -5.82 1.19 -3.30
C ILE A 109 -5.34 1.96 -2.08
N PHE A 110 -6.06 3.02 -1.68
CA PHE A 110 -5.67 3.85 -0.55
C PHE A 110 -5.99 3.22 0.81
N ASN A 111 -7.05 2.40 0.87
CA ASN A 111 -7.53 1.74 2.08
C ASN A 111 -7.91 0.29 1.75
N PRO A 112 -6.92 -0.60 1.57
CA PRO A 112 -7.16 -1.99 1.17
C PRO A 112 -7.80 -2.84 2.28
N LEU A 113 -7.91 -2.28 3.49
CA LEU A 113 -8.47 -2.94 4.65
C LEU A 113 -9.63 -2.14 5.26
N PRO A 114 -10.70 -2.81 5.74
CA PRO A 114 -10.93 -4.26 5.61
C PRO A 114 -11.11 -4.67 4.14
N LEU A 115 -10.83 -5.94 3.82
CA LEU A 115 -10.96 -6.44 2.46
C LEU A 115 -12.38 -6.15 1.93
N ALA A 116 -12.44 -5.63 0.70
CA ALA A 116 -13.71 -5.33 0.05
C ALA A 116 -14.57 -6.60 -0.06
N LYS A 117 -15.83 -6.50 0.38
CA LYS A 117 -16.82 -7.58 0.20
C LYS A 117 -17.43 -7.44 -1.19
N ASN A 118 -17.25 -8.44 -2.04
CA ASN A 118 -17.94 -8.61 -3.31
C ASN A 118 -18.95 -9.77 -3.22
N GLU A 119 -19.83 -9.92 -4.22
CA GLU A 119 -20.86 -10.98 -4.26
C GLU A 119 -20.26 -12.40 -4.08
N ALA A 120 -19.02 -12.62 -4.51
CA ALA A 120 -18.30 -13.88 -4.33
C ALA A 120 -17.86 -14.11 -2.88
N THR A 121 -17.28 -13.10 -2.22
CA THR A 121 -16.85 -13.17 -0.81
C THR A 121 -17.99 -13.06 0.20
N LYS A 122 -19.19 -12.60 -0.19
CA LYS A 122 -20.40 -12.65 0.66
C LYS A 122 -20.90 -14.08 0.92
N LYS A 123 -20.61 -15.05 0.03
CA LYS A 123 -21.13 -16.42 0.13
C LYS A 123 -20.34 -17.33 1.08
N GLU A 124 -19.14 -16.93 1.49
CA GLU A 124 -18.26 -17.76 2.35
C GLU A 124 -18.50 -17.56 3.86
N GLU A 125 -19.44 -16.69 4.26
CA GLU A 125 -19.81 -16.44 5.67
C GLU A 125 -21.09 -17.19 6.13
N TYR A 126 -21.60 -18.16 5.35
CA TYR A 126 -22.76 -19.01 5.70
C TYR A 126 -22.44 -20.50 5.76
#